data_AF-A0A5N5Q380-F1
#
_entry.id   AF-A0A5N5Q380-F1
#
_cell.length_a   1.000
_cell.length_b   1.000
_cell.length_c   1.000
_cell.angle_alpha   90.00
_cell.angle_beta   90.00
_cell.angle_gamma   90.00
#
_symmetry.space_group_name_H-M   'P 1'
#
loop_
_entity.id
_entity.type
_entity.pdbx_description
1 polymer ?
#
loop_
_entity_poly.entity_id
_entity_poly.type
_entity_poly.pdbx_seq_one_letter_code
_entity_poly.pdbx_strand_id
1 'polypeptide(L)'
;MCLYCSNICEGNRIVKEQCSATHNRVCECKEGYYWQDDFCIEHTQCPPGMGAKIIGNTQRNTQCKRCPSGTFSAETSSSGQCIKHTDCGTLYVIHPGRTWHDSICSSCDYLTDSGALNILRDVLPGFFTNQNRIFLPLKLSKLKRFVHLLCKDCRPWLQSLNSRAPLLQYIAEWIEKAPTHQLKALPKMLQRSGLQNTADKVQDLLTRIEEKVSVCLNIYN
;
A
#
# COMPACT_ATOMS: atom_id res chain seq x y z
N MET A 1 -28.90 26.84 43.11
CA MET A 1 -28.26 25.53 43.36
C MET A 1 -27.48 25.15 42.11
N CYS A 2 -26.18 24.85 42.22
CA CYS A 2 -25.35 24.49 41.06
C CYS A 2 -25.40 22.97 40.84
N LEU A 3 -25.31 22.54 39.58
CA LEU A 3 -25.18 21.14 39.21
C LEU A 3 -23.70 20.71 39.26
N TYR A 4 -23.46 19.43 39.55
CA TYR A 4 -22.11 18.86 39.46
C TYR A 4 -21.69 18.73 37.99
N CYS A 5 -20.42 19.02 37.72
CA CYS A 5 -19.85 18.85 36.39
C CYS A 5 -19.61 17.38 36.05
N SER A 6 -19.58 17.09 34.75
CA SER A 6 -19.19 15.77 34.25
C SER A 6 -17.69 15.54 34.49
N ASN A 7 -17.35 14.40 35.09
CA ASN A 7 -16.03 14.16 35.64
C ASN A 7 -15.03 13.55 34.65
N ILE A 8 -15.49 12.92 33.56
CA ILE A 8 -14.65 12.16 32.62
C ILE A 8 -15.18 12.33 31.19
N CYS A 9 -14.26 12.41 30.21
CA CYS A 9 -14.58 12.23 28.80
C CYS A 9 -14.22 10.79 28.41
N GLU A 10 -15.23 9.95 28.18
CA GLU A 10 -15.06 8.53 27.84
C GLU A 10 -15.15 8.29 26.32
N GLY A 11 -14.71 7.11 25.85
CA GLY A 11 -14.93 6.67 24.47
C GLY A 11 -14.22 7.52 23.41
N ASN A 12 -12.89 7.56 23.44
CA ASN A 12 -12.03 8.30 22.48
C ASN A 12 -12.31 9.81 22.41
N ARG A 13 -12.81 10.38 23.51
CA ARG A 13 -12.97 11.82 23.68
C ARG A 13 -11.82 12.42 24.48
N ILE A 14 -11.59 13.71 24.29
CA ILE A 14 -10.70 14.57 25.07
C ILE A 14 -11.48 15.77 25.59
N VAL A 15 -10.96 16.39 26.65
CA VAL A 15 -11.55 17.60 27.20
C VAL A 15 -11.24 18.77 26.27
N LYS A 16 -12.27 19.32 25.65
CA LYS A 16 -12.17 20.55 24.85
C LYS A 16 -12.20 21.78 25.74
N GLU A 17 -13.16 21.80 26.67
CA GLU A 17 -13.38 22.89 27.60
C GLU A 17 -13.58 22.33 29.00
N GLN A 18 -12.86 22.92 29.97
CA GLN A 18 -13.00 22.55 31.37
C GLN A 18 -14.32 23.06 31.94
N CYS A 19 -14.78 22.39 33.00
CA CYS A 19 -15.90 22.86 33.79
C CYS A 19 -15.59 24.23 34.40
N SER A 20 -16.58 25.13 34.40
CA SER A 20 -16.53 26.45 35.02
C SER A 20 -17.80 26.73 35.82
N ALA A 21 -17.86 27.88 36.50
CA ALA A 21 -19.03 28.28 37.26
C ALA A 21 -20.31 28.45 36.40
N THR A 22 -20.15 28.67 35.10
CA THR A 22 -21.25 28.96 34.16
C THR A 22 -21.47 27.90 33.09
N HIS A 23 -20.53 26.96 32.92
CA HIS A 23 -20.59 25.94 31.86
C HIS A 23 -20.07 24.59 32.38
N ASN A 24 -20.74 23.50 31.98
CA ASN A 24 -20.23 22.15 32.21
C ASN A 24 -19.03 21.86 31.30
N ARG A 25 -18.25 20.82 31.64
CA ARG A 25 -17.18 20.31 30.79
C ARG A 25 -17.71 19.93 29.40
N VAL A 26 -16.96 20.28 28.36
CA VAL A 26 -17.23 19.87 26.98
C VAL A 26 -16.18 18.86 26.53
N CYS A 27 -16.64 17.73 26.02
CA CYS A 27 -15.80 16.69 25.45
C CYS A 27 -15.87 16.74 23.92
N GLU A 28 -14.76 16.47 23.25
CA GLU A 28 -14.69 16.33 21.79
C GLU A 28 -13.94 15.06 21.38
N CYS A 29 -14.16 14.56 20.17
CA CYS A 29 -13.43 13.40 19.67
C CYS A 29 -11.95 13.71 19.48
N LYS A 30 -11.09 12.73 19.80
CA LYS A 30 -9.65 12.77 19.52
C LYS A 30 -9.40 12.91 18.01
N GLU A 31 -8.21 13.41 17.67
CA GLU A 31 -7.75 13.40 16.28
C GLU A 31 -7.79 11.98 15.70
N GLY A 32 -8.23 11.86 14.44
CA GLY A 32 -8.49 10.58 13.80
C GLY A 32 -9.89 10.00 14.08
N TYR A 33 -10.75 10.69 14.84
CA TYR A 33 -12.11 10.28 15.13
C TYR A 33 -13.13 11.39 14.79
N TYR A 34 -14.34 10.98 14.45
CA TYR A 34 -15.49 11.87 14.25
C TYR A 34 -16.69 11.43 15.08
N TRP A 35 -17.53 12.38 15.40
CA TRP A 35 -18.75 12.18 16.17
C TRP A 35 -19.86 11.60 15.29
N GLN A 36 -20.41 10.46 15.70
CA GLN A 36 -21.61 9.87 15.11
C GLN A 36 -22.36 9.02 16.14
N ASP A 37 -23.68 9.21 16.23
CA ASP A 37 -24.60 8.41 17.07
C ASP A 37 -24.16 8.26 18.54
N ASP A 38 -23.68 9.36 19.14
CA ASP A 38 -23.13 9.42 20.51
C ASP A 38 -21.77 8.72 20.72
N PHE A 39 -21.07 8.35 19.66
CA PHE A 39 -19.74 7.74 19.72
C PHE A 39 -18.71 8.50 18.89
N CYS A 40 -17.43 8.37 19.30
CA CYS A 40 -16.30 8.78 18.47
C CYS A 40 -15.86 7.59 17.63
N ILE A 41 -16.16 7.65 16.34
CA ILE A 41 -15.85 6.60 15.36
C ILE A 41 -14.53 6.97 14.66
N GLU A 42 -13.66 5.99 14.44
CA GLU A 42 -12.40 6.21 13.73
C GLU A 42 -12.66 6.67 12.29
N HIS A 43 -11.85 7.60 11.79
CA HIS A 43 -11.91 8.03 10.39
C HIS A 43 -11.61 6.86 9.46
N THR A 44 -12.30 6.84 8.32
CA THR A 44 -12.04 5.88 7.25
C THR A 44 -10.63 6.07 6.72
N GLN A 45 -9.86 4.99 6.78
CA GLN A 45 -8.50 4.91 6.25
C GLN A 45 -8.55 4.73 4.72
N CYS A 46 -7.94 5.64 3.98
CA CYS A 46 -7.82 5.51 2.53
C CYS A 46 -6.67 4.56 2.20
N PRO A 47 -6.94 3.43 1.50
CA PRO A 47 -5.89 2.48 1.16
C PRO A 47 -5.00 3.04 0.04
N PRO A 48 -3.80 2.44 -0.19
CA PRO A 48 -2.95 2.80 -1.31
C PRO A 48 -3.71 2.70 -2.63
N GLY A 49 -3.49 3.65 -3.54
CA GLY A 49 -4.36 3.85 -4.70
C GLY A 49 -5.47 4.90 -4.50
N MET A 50 -5.76 5.24 -3.24
CA MET A 50 -6.79 6.20 -2.85
C MET A 50 -6.20 7.23 -1.89
N GLY A 51 -6.68 8.47 -2.01
CA GLY A 51 -6.32 9.56 -1.11
C GLY A 51 -7.57 10.23 -0.56
N ALA A 52 -7.40 10.95 0.55
CA ALA A 52 -8.47 11.74 1.16
C ALA A 52 -8.93 12.84 0.18
N LYS A 53 -10.18 12.72 -0.28
CA LYS A 53 -10.88 13.78 -0.99
C LYS A 53 -11.35 14.86 -0.02
N ILE A 54 -11.93 14.41 1.09
CA ILE A 54 -12.34 15.23 2.22
C ILE A 54 -11.65 14.64 3.43
N ILE A 55 -10.83 15.46 4.10
CA ILE A 55 -10.17 15.07 5.34
C ILE A 55 -11.24 15.12 6.45
N GLY A 56 -11.30 14.04 7.23
CA GLY A 56 -12.21 13.96 8.36
C GLY A 56 -11.91 15.03 9.40
N ASN A 57 -12.93 15.41 10.17
CA ASN A 57 -12.77 16.25 11.35
C ASN A 57 -13.63 15.68 12.48
N THR A 58 -13.80 16.45 13.56
CA THR A 58 -14.57 16.00 14.73
C THR A 58 -16.05 15.71 14.45
N GLN A 59 -16.61 16.14 13.31
CA GLN A 59 -18.02 15.94 12.95
C GLN A 59 -18.22 15.12 11.67
N ARG A 60 -17.20 15.02 10.81
CA ARG A 60 -17.32 14.32 9.53
C ARG A 60 -16.23 13.28 9.35
N ASN A 61 -16.61 12.16 8.79
CA ASN A 61 -15.67 11.12 8.40
C ASN A 61 -14.83 11.54 7.19
N THR A 62 -13.64 10.95 7.07
CA THR A 62 -12.82 11.02 5.85
C THR A 62 -13.55 10.36 4.68
N GLN A 63 -13.49 11.00 3.52
CA GLN A 63 -13.97 10.42 2.26
C GLN A 63 -12.80 10.19 1.31
N CYS A 64 -12.65 8.94 0.88
CA CYS A 64 -11.57 8.54 -0.03
C CYS A 64 -11.99 8.66 -1.49
N LYS A 65 -11.07 9.06 -2.36
CA LYS A 65 -11.20 8.99 -3.82
C LYS A 65 -10.03 8.22 -4.42
N ARG A 66 -10.27 7.57 -5.56
CA ARG A 66 -9.19 7.01 -6.37
C ARG A 66 -8.27 8.14 -6.84
N CYS A 67 -6.96 7.91 -6.80
CA CYS A 67 -6.02 8.90 -7.30
C CYS A 67 -6.17 9.06 -8.83
N PRO A 68 -6.33 10.30 -9.33
CA PRO A 68 -6.39 10.57 -10.76
C PRO A 68 -5.05 10.25 -11.44
N SER A 69 -5.08 10.12 -12.77
CA SER A 69 -3.87 9.93 -13.58
C SER A 69 -2.82 11.00 -13.27
N GLY A 70 -1.56 10.59 -13.15
CA GLY A 70 -0.44 11.46 -12.75
C GLY A 70 -0.31 11.65 -11.23
N THR A 71 -1.08 10.94 -10.42
CA THR A 71 -0.98 11.00 -8.95
C THR A 71 -1.05 9.60 -8.30
N PHE A 72 -0.54 9.48 -7.08
CA PHE A 72 -0.54 8.25 -6.30
C PHE A 72 -0.73 8.48 -4.80
N SER A 73 -1.03 7.40 -4.09
CA SER A 73 -0.97 7.30 -2.63
C SER A 73 -0.43 5.92 -2.28
N ALA A 74 0.71 5.85 -1.59
CA ALA A 74 1.41 4.60 -1.29
C ALA A 74 1.01 3.99 0.06
N GLU A 75 0.52 4.80 0.98
CA GLU A 75 0.24 4.42 2.36
C GLU A 75 -1.26 4.33 2.65
N THR A 76 -1.61 3.65 3.73
CA THR A 76 -2.98 3.66 4.25
C THR A 76 -3.10 4.83 5.24
N SER A 77 -3.93 5.82 4.93
CA SER A 77 -4.06 7.03 5.75
C SER A 77 -5.46 7.64 5.68
N SER A 78 -5.94 8.19 6.79
CA SER A 78 -7.21 8.92 6.88
C SER A 78 -7.10 10.39 6.44
N SER A 79 -5.89 10.94 6.31
CA SER A 79 -5.65 12.35 5.94
C SER A 79 -4.78 12.52 4.70
N GLY A 80 -4.01 11.49 4.33
CA GLY A 80 -3.11 11.51 3.18
C GLY A 80 -3.86 11.73 1.86
N GLN A 81 -3.49 12.79 1.15
CA GLN A 81 -4.03 13.10 -0.17
C GLN A 81 -3.20 12.45 -1.29
N CYS A 82 -3.74 12.39 -2.51
CA CYS A 82 -2.97 11.90 -3.65
C CYS A 82 -1.85 12.88 -4.01
N ILE A 83 -0.63 12.36 -4.11
CA ILE A 83 0.61 13.07 -4.40
C ILE A 83 0.88 12.98 -5.90
N LYS A 84 1.40 14.04 -6.52
CA LYS A 84 1.80 14.00 -7.93
C LYS A 84 2.95 13.01 -8.14
N HIS A 85 2.94 12.33 -9.28
CA HIS A 85 4.08 11.51 -9.68
C HIS A 85 5.32 12.38 -9.85
N THR A 86 6.47 11.85 -9.45
CA THR A 86 7.78 12.45 -9.69
C THR A 86 8.00 12.61 -11.19
N ASP A 87 8.37 13.83 -11.59
CA ASP A 87 8.85 14.12 -12.94
C ASP A 87 10.33 13.76 -13.02
N CYS A 88 10.65 12.77 -13.86
CA CYS A 88 12.01 12.27 -13.98
C CYS A 88 12.96 13.26 -14.68
N GLY A 89 12.45 14.30 -15.35
CA GLY A 89 13.29 15.28 -16.05
C GLY A 89 14.25 14.63 -17.04
N THR A 90 15.56 14.70 -16.76
CA THR A 90 16.63 14.10 -17.59
C THR A 90 16.92 12.62 -17.26
N LEU A 91 16.36 12.09 -16.17
CA LEU A 91 16.50 10.69 -15.78
C LEU A 91 15.57 9.78 -16.61
N TYR A 92 15.92 8.50 -16.69
CA TYR A 92 15.09 7.52 -17.37
C TYR A 92 13.95 7.07 -16.47
N VAL A 93 12.72 7.09 -17.02
CA VAL A 93 11.57 6.44 -16.40
C VAL A 93 11.72 4.93 -16.56
N ILE A 94 11.97 4.23 -15.46
CA ILE A 94 12.16 2.78 -15.42
C ILE A 94 10.84 2.06 -15.24
N HIS A 95 10.04 2.54 -14.29
CA HIS A 95 8.67 2.09 -14.11
C HIS A 95 7.74 3.29 -13.96
N PRO A 96 6.77 3.48 -14.87
CA PRO A 96 5.83 4.59 -14.75
C PRO A 96 4.97 4.44 -13.50
N GLY A 97 4.74 5.55 -12.80
CA GLY A 97 3.92 5.58 -11.61
C GLY A 97 2.50 5.09 -11.87
N ARG A 98 1.89 4.45 -10.87
CA ARG A 98 0.48 4.05 -10.86
C ARG A 98 -0.24 4.75 -9.72
N THR A 99 -1.52 4.48 -9.54
CA THR A 99 -2.28 5.10 -8.43
C THR A 99 -1.73 4.77 -7.04
N TRP A 100 -0.96 3.70 -6.90
CA TRP A 100 -0.47 3.18 -5.61
C TRP A 100 1.04 3.32 -5.40
N HIS A 101 1.80 3.81 -6.39
CA HIS A 101 3.24 4.07 -6.23
C HIS A 101 3.70 5.16 -7.18
N ASP A 102 4.82 5.78 -6.84
CA ASP A 102 5.44 6.81 -7.65
C ASP A 102 6.12 6.27 -8.92
N SER A 103 6.38 7.15 -9.88
CA SER A 103 7.30 6.88 -10.97
C SER A 103 8.70 6.60 -10.43
N ILE A 104 9.31 5.52 -10.92
CA ILE A 104 10.69 5.17 -10.57
C ILE A 104 11.60 5.71 -11.66
N CYS A 105 12.40 6.69 -11.29
CA CYS A 105 13.41 7.33 -12.12
C CYS A 105 14.80 6.78 -11.77
N SER A 106 15.66 6.59 -12.75
CA SER A 106 17.08 6.26 -12.48
C SER A 106 17.99 6.79 -13.59
N SER A 107 19.24 7.08 -13.25
CA SER A 107 20.30 7.35 -14.24
C SER A 107 20.94 6.03 -14.69
N CYS A 108 21.64 6.07 -15.82
CA CYS A 108 22.34 4.89 -16.29
C CYS A 108 23.49 4.44 -15.37
N ASP A 109 24.10 5.35 -14.60
CA ASP A 109 25.15 5.00 -13.62
C ASP A 109 24.62 4.07 -12.52
N TYR A 110 23.32 4.16 -12.19
CA TYR A 110 22.67 3.32 -11.18
C TYR A 110 21.92 2.11 -11.76
N LEU A 111 21.73 2.03 -13.09
CA LEU A 111 21.02 0.93 -13.76
C LEU A 111 21.96 -0.22 -14.13
N THR A 112 22.65 -0.74 -13.13
CA THR A 112 23.38 -2.01 -13.22
C THR A 112 22.46 -3.19 -12.83
N ASP A 113 22.95 -4.43 -12.93
CA ASP A 113 22.21 -5.62 -12.49
C ASP A 113 21.76 -5.54 -11.02
N SER A 114 22.56 -4.92 -10.14
CA SER A 114 22.20 -4.71 -8.74
C SER A 114 21.14 -3.60 -8.57
N GLY A 115 21.22 -2.54 -9.36
CA GLY A 115 20.19 -1.48 -9.39
C GLY A 115 18.84 -2.00 -9.88
N ALA A 116 18.83 -2.78 -10.96
CA ALA A 116 17.63 -3.43 -11.49
C ALA A 116 16.97 -4.36 -10.47
N LEU A 117 17.77 -5.10 -9.70
CA LEU A 117 17.29 -5.96 -8.63
C LEU A 117 16.60 -5.18 -7.51
N ASN A 118 17.14 -4.03 -7.11
CA ASN A 118 16.54 -3.18 -6.08
C ASN A 118 15.19 -2.62 -6.54
N ILE A 119 15.12 -2.15 -7.78
CA ILE A 119 13.85 -1.67 -8.37
C ILE A 119 12.77 -2.76 -8.34
N LEU A 120 13.13 -4.02 -8.63
CA LEU A 120 12.19 -5.13 -8.52
C LEU A 120 11.71 -5.34 -7.09
N ARG A 121 12.61 -5.28 -6.10
CA ARG A 121 12.27 -5.44 -4.69
C ARG A 121 11.35 -4.33 -4.18
N ASP A 122 11.49 -3.11 -4.69
CA ASP A 122 10.64 -1.99 -4.29
C ASP A 122 9.23 -2.09 -4.90
N VAL A 123 9.12 -2.54 -6.16
CA VAL A 123 7.85 -2.56 -6.89
C VAL A 123 7.00 -3.79 -6.57
N LEU A 124 7.62 -4.97 -6.49
CA LEU A 124 6.89 -6.25 -6.45
C LEU A 124 5.99 -6.40 -5.19
N PRO A 125 6.38 -6.03 -3.97
CA PRO A 125 5.51 -6.13 -2.80
C PRO A 125 4.23 -5.29 -2.95
N GLY A 126 4.38 -4.05 -3.42
CA GLY A 126 3.27 -3.14 -3.72
C GLY A 126 2.36 -3.70 -4.82
N PHE A 127 2.94 -4.38 -5.80
CA PHE A 127 2.20 -5.04 -6.87
C PHE A 127 1.28 -6.13 -6.32
N PHE A 128 1.72 -7.03 -5.45
CA PHE A 128 0.86 -8.09 -4.90
C PHE A 128 -0.23 -7.56 -3.96
N THR A 129 0.07 -6.49 -3.22
CA THR A 129 -0.83 -5.92 -2.21
C THR A 129 -1.89 -5.00 -2.81
N ASN A 130 -1.54 -4.21 -3.82
CA ASN A 130 -2.38 -3.14 -4.36
C ASN A 130 -2.99 -3.45 -5.72
N GLN A 131 -2.41 -4.39 -6.47
CA GLN A 131 -2.99 -4.83 -7.74
C GLN A 131 -4.31 -5.57 -7.46
N ASN A 132 -5.41 -4.91 -7.80
CA ASN A 132 -6.80 -5.40 -7.73
C ASN A 132 -7.50 -5.27 -6.36
N ARG A 133 -7.08 -4.34 -5.49
CA ARG A 133 -7.79 -4.06 -4.22
C ARG A 133 -9.25 -3.58 -4.39
N ILE A 134 -9.59 -2.96 -5.51
CA ILE A 134 -10.91 -2.30 -5.69
C ILE A 134 -11.93 -3.15 -6.48
N PHE A 135 -11.51 -4.00 -7.42
CA PHE A 135 -12.46 -4.66 -8.35
C PHE A 135 -12.44 -6.20 -8.36
N LEU A 136 -11.31 -6.87 -8.04
CA LEU A 136 -11.30 -8.35 -7.96
C LEU A 136 -10.04 -8.89 -7.23
N PRO A 137 -10.11 -9.17 -5.92
CA PRO A 137 -8.95 -9.68 -5.20
C PRO A 137 -8.51 -11.06 -5.71
N LEU A 138 -7.20 -11.35 -5.63
CA LEU A 138 -6.68 -12.68 -5.92
C LEU A 138 -7.33 -13.73 -5.00
N LYS A 139 -7.81 -14.84 -5.61
CA LYS A 139 -8.44 -15.93 -4.86
C LYS A 139 -7.46 -16.51 -3.83
N LEU A 140 -7.93 -16.69 -2.60
CA LEU A 140 -7.12 -17.23 -1.49
C LEU A 140 -6.46 -18.57 -1.84
N SER A 141 -7.19 -19.47 -2.52
CA SER A 141 -6.66 -20.77 -2.96
C SER A 141 -5.48 -20.65 -3.92
N LYS A 142 -5.52 -19.69 -4.85
CA LYS A 142 -4.43 -19.42 -5.79
C LYS A 142 -3.21 -18.82 -5.07
N LEU A 143 -3.44 -17.91 -4.12
CA LEU A 143 -2.38 -17.35 -3.28
C LEU A 143 -1.70 -18.43 -2.43
N LYS A 144 -2.47 -19.32 -1.78
CA LYS A 144 -1.90 -20.46 -1.04
C LYS A 144 -1.06 -21.36 -1.94
N ARG A 145 -1.54 -21.66 -3.16
CA ARG A 145 -0.80 -22.45 -4.15
C ARG A 145 0.50 -21.76 -4.57
N PHE A 146 0.47 -20.44 -4.75
CA PHE A 146 1.66 -19.65 -5.08
C PHE A 146 2.67 -19.66 -3.93
N VAL A 147 2.25 -19.38 -2.70
CA VAL A 147 3.14 -19.40 -1.53
C VAL A 147 3.73 -20.79 -1.28
N HIS A 148 2.98 -21.86 -1.56
CA HIS A 148 3.53 -23.23 -1.51
C HIS A 148 4.66 -23.47 -2.53
N LEU A 149 4.69 -22.74 -3.65
CA LEU A 149 5.82 -22.79 -4.60
C LEU A 149 7.01 -21.97 -4.12
N LEU A 150 6.78 -20.89 -3.37
CA LEU A 150 7.85 -20.07 -2.78
C LEU A 150 8.53 -20.77 -1.60
N CYS A 151 7.76 -21.52 -0.81
CA CYS A 151 8.21 -22.21 0.39
C CYS A 151 8.06 -23.73 0.28
N LYS A 152 9.17 -24.45 0.33
CA LYS A 152 9.19 -25.92 0.23
C LYS A 152 8.42 -26.61 1.36
N ASP A 153 8.45 -26.07 2.59
CA ASP A 153 7.93 -26.74 3.80
C ASP A 153 6.90 -25.92 4.62
N CYS A 154 6.09 -25.08 3.97
CA CYS A 154 5.08 -24.25 4.65
C CYS A 154 3.68 -24.88 4.74
N ARG A 155 3.51 -26.16 4.39
CA ARG A 155 2.17 -26.78 4.25
C ARG A 155 1.31 -26.70 5.52
N PRO A 156 1.81 -26.99 6.73
CA PRO A 156 1.00 -26.91 7.94
C PRO A 156 0.49 -25.48 8.22
N TRP A 157 1.37 -24.49 8.06
CA TRP A 157 1.03 -23.07 8.20
C TRP A 157 0.01 -22.61 7.14
N LEU A 158 0.16 -23.02 5.88
CA LEU A 158 -0.78 -22.63 4.81
C LEU A 158 -2.21 -23.16 5.04
N GLN A 159 -2.35 -24.32 5.68
CA GLN A 159 -3.66 -24.93 5.93
C GLN A 159 -4.46 -24.14 6.97
N SER A 160 -3.81 -23.59 8.01
CA SER A 160 -4.48 -22.84 9.07
C SER A 160 -4.94 -21.44 8.66
N LEU A 161 -4.38 -20.86 7.60
CA LEU A 161 -4.71 -19.50 7.17
C LEU A 161 -6.10 -19.38 6.50
N ASN A 162 -6.91 -18.43 6.95
CA ASN A 162 -8.22 -18.12 6.38
C ASN A 162 -8.29 -16.72 5.72
N SER A 163 -7.18 -15.98 5.69
CA SER A 163 -7.10 -14.62 5.16
C SER A 163 -5.92 -14.43 4.21
N ARG A 164 -5.99 -13.37 3.38
CA ARG A 164 -4.95 -13.04 2.39
C ARG A 164 -3.75 -12.31 2.98
N ALA A 165 -3.95 -11.54 4.05
CA ALA A 165 -2.93 -10.64 4.57
C ALA A 165 -1.63 -11.37 4.97
N PRO A 166 -1.66 -12.50 5.70
CA PRO A 166 -0.43 -13.22 6.05
C PRO A 166 0.31 -13.80 4.84
N LEU A 167 -0.43 -14.20 3.79
CA LEU A 167 0.17 -14.69 2.55
C LEU A 167 0.86 -13.57 1.77
N LEU A 168 0.22 -12.40 1.69
CA LEU A 168 0.78 -11.22 1.02
C LEU A 168 2.01 -10.70 1.75
N GLN A 169 1.98 -10.71 3.09
CA GLN A 169 3.12 -10.38 3.93
C GLN A 169 4.28 -11.34 3.67
N TYR A 170 4.03 -12.65 3.67
CA TYR A 170 5.06 -13.64 3.36
C TYR A 170 5.67 -13.43 1.97
N ILE A 171 4.85 -13.12 0.96
CA ILE A 171 5.34 -12.83 -0.40
C ILE A 171 6.27 -11.60 -0.38
N ALA A 172 5.90 -10.53 0.32
CA ALA A 172 6.74 -9.34 0.45
C ALA A 172 8.08 -9.65 1.12
N GLU A 173 8.07 -10.35 2.26
CA GLU A 173 9.28 -10.76 2.98
C GLU A 173 10.16 -11.70 2.15
N TRP A 174 9.54 -12.59 1.35
CA TRP A 174 10.27 -13.46 0.44
C TRP A 174 10.93 -12.67 -0.69
N ILE A 175 10.25 -11.69 -1.29
CA ILE A 175 10.80 -10.86 -2.38
C ILE A 175 12.05 -10.11 -1.92
N GLU A 176 12.03 -9.57 -0.70
CA GLU A 176 13.15 -8.84 -0.11
C GLU A 176 14.42 -9.71 -0.06
N LYS A 177 14.27 -10.98 0.30
CA LYS A 177 15.40 -11.91 0.57
C LYS A 177 15.73 -12.84 -0.60
N ALA A 178 14.85 -12.96 -1.59
CA ALA A 178 15.01 -13.93 -2.66
C ALA A 178 16.25 -13.63 -3.52
N PRO A 179 16.99 -14.68 -3.95
CA PRO A 179 18.10 -14.52 -4.88
C PRO A 179 17.58 -14.15 -6.27
N THR A 180 18.40 -13.42 -7.04
CA THR A 180 18.02 -12.85 -8.35
C THR A 180 17.42 -13.88 -9.30
N HIS A 181 17.97 -15.09 -9.38
CA HIS A 181 17.46 -16.14 -10.26
C HIS A 181 16.05 -16.60 -9.88
N GLN A 182 15.69 -16.59 -8.59
CA GLN A 182 14.33 -16.92 -8.14
C GLN A 182 13.38 -15.76 -8.39
N LEU A 183 13.83 -14.51 -8.18
CA LEU A 183 13.03 -13.32 -8.51
C LEU A 183 12.70 -13.26 -10.00
N LYS A 184 13.67 -13.52 -10.88
CA LYS A 184 13.44 -13.62 -12.33
C LYS A 184 12.54 -14.79 -12.72
N ALA A 185 12.44 -15.84 -11.89
CA ALA A 185 11.54 -16.97 -12.10
C ALA A 185 10.10 -16.73 -11.61
N LEU A 186 9.81 -15.60 -10.94
CA LEU A 186 8.48 -15.27 -10.40
C LEU A 186 7.33 -15.41 -11.41
N PRO A 187 7.43 -14.90 -12.66
CA PRO A 187 6.37 -15.07 -13.65
C PRO A 187 5.98 -16.54 -13.84
N LYS A 188 6.96 -17.43 -14.01
CA LYS A 188 6.72 -18.88 -14.19
C LYS A 188 6.04 -19.49 -12.95
N MET A 189 6.43 -19.08 -11.74
CA MET A 189 5.82 -19.56 -10.50
C MET A 189 4.36 -19.08 -10.36
N LEU A 190 4.07 -17.85 -10.78
CA LEU A 190 2.71 -17.30 -10.83
C LEU A 190 1.83 -18.03 -11.85
N GLN A 191 2.36 -18.36 -13.04
CA GLN A 191 1.65 -19.17 -14.04
C GLN A 191 1.30 -20.55 -13.47
N ARG A 192 2.25 -21.24 -12.84
CA ARG A 192 2.05 -22.57 -12.22
C ARG A 192 1.03 -22.58 -11.07
N SER A 193 0.79 -21.43 -10.46
CA SER A 193 -0.23 -21.24 -9.41
C SER A 193 -1.58 -20.75 -9.94
N GLY A 194 -1.72 -20.58 -11.26
CA GLY A 194 -2.96 -20.16 -11.91
C GLY A 194 -3.22 -18.66 -11.84
N LEU A 195 -2.18 -17.86 -11.61
CA LEU A 195 -2.19 -16.39 -11.55
C LEU A 195 -1.68 -15.77 -12.86
N GLN A 196 -2.28 -16.14 -14.00
CA GLN A 196 -1.81 -15.77 -15.35
C GLN A 196 -1.69 -14.24 -15.52
N ASN A 197 -2.78 -13.49 -15.31
CA ASN A 197 -2.76 -12.03 -15.46
C ASN A 197 -1.70 -11.34 -14.57
N THR A 198 -1.46 -11.87 -13.38
CA THR A 198 -0.42 -11.38 -12.46
C THR A 198 0.96 -11.72 -13.01
N ALA A 199 1.16 -12.94 -13.52
CA ALA A 199 2.40 -13.35 -14.16
C ALA A 199 2.75 -12.47 -15.36
N ASP A 200 1.80 -12.20 -16.25
CA ASP A 200 2.00 -11.38 -17.45
C ASP A 200 2.44 -9.97 -17.09
N LYS A 201 1.81 -9.39 -16.07
CA LYS A 201 2.14 -8.04 -15.58
C LYS A 201 3.50 -7.99 -14.86
N VAL A 202 3.91 -9.06 -14.16
CA VAL A 202 5.27 -9.15 -13.58
C VAL A 202 6.30 -9.34 -14.68
N GLN A 203 5.98 -10.12 -15.72
CA GLN A 203 6.84 -10.31 -16.88
C GLN A 203 7.05 -9.00 -17.64
N ASP A 204 5.98 -8.22 -17.88
CA ASP A 204 6.05 -6.89 -18.49
C ASP A 204 6.93 -5.92 -17.68
N LEU A 205 6.82 -5.94 -16.34
CA LEU A 205 7.71 -5.16 -15.47
C LEU A 205 9.18 -5.57 -15.63
N LEU A 206 9.48 -6.88 -15.58
CA LEU A 206 10.84 -7.39 -15.74
C LEU A 206 11.43 -7.00 -17.10
N THR A 207 10.68 -7.22 -18.18
CA THR A 207 11.11 -6.91 -19.54
C THR A 207 11.40 -5.41 -19.71
N ARG A 208 10.55 -4.52 -19.20
CA ARG A 208 10.81 -3.06 -19.25
C ARG A 208 12.11 -2.67 -18.53
N ILE A 209 12.37 -3.27 -17.37
CA ILE A 209 13.61 -3.00 -16.62
C ILE A 209 14.81 -3.50 -17.41
N GLU A 210 14.76 -4.72 -17.93
CA GLU A 210 15.85 -5.32 -18.72
C GLU A 210 16.14 -4.55 -20.01
N GLU A 211 15.10 -4.06 -20.70
CA GLU A 211 15.23 -3.19 -21.86
C GLU A 211 15.98 -1.89 -21.51
N LYS A 212 15.62 -1.24 -20.39
CA LYS A 212 16.29 -0.01 -19.94
C LYS A 212 17.73 -0.24 -19.51
N VAL A 213 18.01 -1.34 -18.80
CA VAL A 213 19.37 -1.73 -18.45
C VAL A 213 20.21 -1.95 -19.72
N SER A 214 19.66 -2.66 -20.71
CA SER A 214 20.35 -2.90 -21.99
C SER A 214 20.65 -1.60 -22.74
N VAL A 215 19.70 -0.66 -22.78
CA VAL A 215 19.91 0.67 -23.38
C VAL A 215 21.04 1.42 -22.67
N CYS A 216 21.08 1.39 -21.34
CA CYS A 216 22.14 2.04 -20.58
C CYS A 216 23.52 1.40 -20.80
N LEU A 217 23.62 0.07 -20.84
CA LEU A 217 24.89 -0.64 -21.08
C LEU A 217 25.45 -0.38 -22.49
N ASN A 218 24.58 -0.21 -23.49
CA ASN A 218 24.98 0.09 -24.87
C ASN A 218 25.45 1.54 -25.07
N ILE A 219 25.26 2.44 -24.11
CA ILE A 219 25.76 3.83 -24.18
C ILE A 219 27.24 3.90 -23.73
N TYR A 220 27.70 2.96 -22.92
CA TYR A 220 29.08 2.93 -22.40
C TYR A 220 30.02 1.96 -23.16
N ASN A 221 29.55 1.33 -24.25
CA ASN A 221 30.34 0.52 -25.19
C ASN A 221 30.41 1.22 -26.55
#